data_AF-A0A7K4P7Q0-F1
#
_entry.id   AF-A0A7K4P7Q0-F1
#
_cell.length_a   1.000
_cell.length_b   1.000
_cell.length_c   1.000
_cell.angle_alpha   90.00
_cell.angle_beta   90.00
_cell.angle_gamma   90.00
#
_symmetry.space_group_name_H-M   'P 1'
#
loop_
_entity.id
_entity.type
_entity.pdbx_description
1 polymer ?
#
loop_
_entity_poly.entity_id
_entity_poly.type
_entity_poly.pdbx_seq_one_letter_code
_entity_poly.pdbx_strand_id
1 'polypeptide(L)'
;MYDLASKCSVLLAKDFVHSAFTIILNEETRNSRSLYVEMNQTVITIYPRLKISKMYNFSLMEENCQVLDQSPENSTMNSRQGINKIEVSDQKGVSVSCDFQYDLCTVTLAGWHHGVSAGLFGTNDNEAGNEWMVPNGSFTDNVKEFTQSWQVNKCSLVQKKEKPCPITAKQNICKVFFEEPHSLLR
;
A
#
# COMPACT_ATOMS: atom_id res chain seq x y z
N MET A 1 12.75 -1.95 6.34
CA MET A 1 12.35 -0.93 5.34
C MET A 1 13.16 -1.16 4.08
N TYR A 2 12.53 -1.19 2.91
CA TYR A 2 13.20 -1.38 1.61
C TYR A 2 12.65 -0.39 0.58
N ASP A 3 13.41 -0.10 -0.48
CA ASP A 3 13.01 0.78 -1.58
C ASP A 3 12.54 -0.04 -2.80
N LEU A 4 11.39 0.33 -3.35
CA LEU A 4 10.82 -0.32 -4.53
C LEU A 4 11.18 0.44 -5.81
N ALA A 5 12.30 0.04 -6.43
CA ALA A 5 12.76 0.57 -7.72
C ALA A 5 12.01 0.00 -8.96
N SER A 6 10.98 -0.82 -8.75
CA SER A 6 10.23 -1.51 -9.83
C SER A 6 9.37 -0.54 -10.67
N LYS A 7 9.21 -0.84 -11.97
CA LYS A 7 8.25 -0.19 -12.88
C LYS A 7 7.02 -1.06 -13.13
N CYS A 8 6.75 -1.97 -12.22
CA CYS A 8 5.72 -2.99 -12.36
C CYS A 8 4.69 -2.76 -11.28
N SER A 9 3.45 -3.13 -11.57
CA SER A 9 2.46 -3.29 -10.52
C SER A 9 2.93 -4.38 -9.56
N VAL A 10 2.74 -4.17 -8.26
CA VAL A 10 3.17 -5.11 -7.21
C VAL A 10 2.06 -5.34 -6.19
N LEU A 11 1.99 -6.56 -5.66
CA LEU A 11 1.08 -6.90 -4.56
C LEU A 11 1.67 -6.42 -3.24
N LEU A 12 1.01 -5.46 -2.60
CA LEU A 12 1.43 -4.95 -1.30
C LEU A 12 0.98 -5.86 -0.16
N ALA A 13 -0.30 -6.22 -0.15
CA ALA A 13 -0.89 -7.08 0.87
C ALA A 13 -2.16 -7.72 0.34
N LYS A 14 -2.39 -8.99 0.66
CA LYS A 14 -3.63 -9.68 0.37
C LYS A 14 -3.93 -10.69 1.46
N ASP A 15 -5.20 -10.76 1.84
CA ASP A 15 -5.72 -11.88 2.63
C ASP A 15 -5.90 -13.10 1.72
N PHE A 16 -5.01 -14.07 1.85
CA PHE A 16 -5.06 -15.32 1.09
C PHE A 16 -5.99 -16.37 1.70
N VAL A 17 -6.50 -16.14 2.91
CA VAL A 17 -7.34 -17.09 3.66
C VAL A 17 -8.81 -16.81 3.40
N HIS A 18 -9.27 -15.57 3.62
CA HIS A 18 -10.69 -15.20 3.52
C HIS A 18 -10.99 -14.26 2.35
N SER A 19 -9.97 -13.81 1.62
CA SER A 19 -10.11 -12.80 0.57
C SER A 19 -10.82 -11.53 1.06
N ALA A 20 -10.56 -11.13 2.31
CA ALA A 20 -11.18 -9.94 2.91
C ALA A 20 -10.68 -8.64 2.26
N PHE A 21 -9.41 -8.59 1.83
CA PHE A 21 -8.83 -7.45 1.15
C PHE A 21 -7.73 -7.84 0.15
N THR A 22 -7.51 -6.97 -0.82
CA THR A 22 -6.35 -7.00 -1.73
C THR A 22 -5.85 -5.58 -1.98
N ILE A 23 -4.53 -5.38 -1.87
CA ILE A 23 -3.89 -4.07 -2.01
C ILE A 23 -2.74 -4.19 -2.99
N ILE A 24 -2.81 -3.42 -4.07
CA ILE A 24 -1.86 -3.44 -5.17
C ILE A 24 -1.37 -2.02 -5.42
N LEU A 25 -0.05 -1.86 -5.53
CA LEU A 25 0.54 -0.64 -6.06
C LEU A 25 0.67 -0.82 -7.57
N ASN A 26 -0.17 -0.15 -8.33
CA ASN A 26 -0.17 -0.24 -9.78
C ASN A 26 0.84 0.73 -10.38
N GLU A 27 1.55 0.26 -11.41
CA GLU A 27 2.24 1.14 -12.34
C GLU A 27 1.28 1.55 -13.46
N GLU A 28 1.02 2.84 -13.55
CA GLU A 28 0.20 3.46 -14.59
C GLU A 28 1.07 3.97 -15.75
N THR A 29 0.50 4.74 -16.68
CA THR A 29 1.29 5.35 -17.76
C THR A 29 2.30 6.39 -17.24
N ARG A 30 3.47 6.49 -17.89
CA ARG A 30 4.50 7.53 -17.66
C ARG A 30 5.09 7.58 -16.23
N ASN A 31 5.36 6.44 -15.60
CA ASN A 31 5.87 6.33 -14.23
C ASN A 31 4.96 7.02 -13.18
N SER A 32 3.65 7.03 -13.42
CA SER A 32 2.69 7.36 -12.37
C SER A 32 2.26 6.07 -11.68
N ARG A 33 1.91 6.15 -10.40
CA ARG A 33 1.43 5.01 -9.62
C ARG A 33 0.06 5.30 -9.08
N SER A 34 -0.76 4.25 -8.99
CA SER A 34 -2.05 4.28 -8.30
C SER A 34 -2.07 3.20 -7.22
N LEU A 35 -2.72 3.48 -6.10
CA LEU A 35 -2.95 2.50 -5.05
C LEU A 35 -4.34 1.92 -5.26
N TYR A 36 -4.39 0.65 -5.62
CA TYR A 36 -5.62 -0.13 -5.77
C TYR A 36 -5.89 -0.87 -4.46
N VAL A 37 -7.10 -0.70 -3.94
CA VAL A 37 -7.58 -1.32 -2.71
C VAL A 37 -8.92 -1.95 -3.00
N GLU A 38 -9.00 -3.26 -2.85
CA GLU A 38 -10.26 -4.00 -2.86
C GLU A 38 -10.56 -4.45 -1.43
N MET A 39 -11.70 -4.03 -0.89
CA MET A 39 -12.18 -4.43 0.43
C MET A 39 -13.70 -4.30 0.50
N ASN A 40 -14.37 -5.24 1.17
CA ASN A 40 -15.82 -5.25 1.38
C ASN A 40 -16.65 -4.87 0.13
N GLN A 41 -16.49 -5.63 -0.96
CA GLN A 41 -17.23 -5.43 -2.23
C GLN A 41 -17.05 -4.01 -2.83
N THR A 42 -16.02 -3.29 -2.40
CA THR A 42 -15.69 -1.96 -2.88
C THR A 42 -14.27 -1.96 -3.40
N VAL A 43 -14.07 -1.32 -4.54
CA VAL A 43 -12.77 -1.07 -5.15
C VAL A 43 -12.49 0.42 -5.08
N ILE A 44 -11.32 0.76 -4.58
CA ILE A 44 -10.85 2.12 -4.41
C ILE A 44 -9.52 2.23 -5.14
N THR A 45 -9.45 3.15 -6.10
CA THR A 45 -8.21 3.49 -6.80
C THR A 45 -7.81 4.91 -6.43
N ILE A 46 -6.71 5.05 -5.70
CA ILE A 46 -6.17 6.32 -5.26
C ILE A 46 -5.04 6.72 -6.21
N TYR A 47 -5.04 7.96 -6.68
CA TYR A 47 -4.02 8.53 -7.56
C TYR A 47 -3.28 9.64 -6.80
N PRO A 48 -2.20 9.33 -6.06
CA PRO A 48 -1.53 10.30 -5.18
C PRO A 48 -1.09 11.57 -5.90
N ARG A 49 -0.51 11.44 -7.11
CA ARG A 49 -0.05 12.59 -7.92
C ARG A 49 -1.17 13.52 -8.34
N LEU A 50 -2.36 12.97 -8.59
CA LEU A 50 -3.53 13.75 -8.99
C LEU A 50 -4.35 14.20 -7.78
N LYS A 51 -4.06 13.67 -6.58
CA LYS A 51 -4.82 13.91 -5.34
C LYS A 51 -6.30 13.57 -5.47
N ILE A 52 -6.62 12.55 -6.25
CA ILE A 52 -7.99 12.07 -6.45
C ILE A 52 -8.09 10.59 -6.08
N SER A 53 -9.30 10.15 -5.78
CA SER A 53 -9.64 8.73 -5.70
C SER A 53 -10.89 8.44 -6.51
N LYS A 54 -11.01 7.19 -6.96
CA LYS A 54 -12.22 6.65 -7.56
C LYS A 54 -12.66 5.46 -6.73
N MET A 55 -13.95 5.41 -6.43
CA MET A 55 -14.54 4.35 -5.62
C MET A 55 -15.68 3.71 -6.40
N TYR A 56 -15.74 2.39 -6.36
CA TYR A 56 -16.74 1.60 -7.05
C TYR A 56 -17.24 0.47 -6.14
N ASN A 57 -18.55 0.42 -5.87
CA ASN A 57 -19.16 -0.58 -5.01
C ASN A 57 -20.02 -1.54 -5.83
N PHE A 58 -19.70 -2.84 -5.76
CA PHE A 58 -20.39 -3.90 -6.51
C PHE A 58 -21.81 -4.20 -6.00
N SER A 59 -22.13 -3.88 -4.73
CA SER A 59 -23.46 -4.17 -4.15
C SER A 59 -24.57 -3.23 -4.61
N LEU A 60 -24.22 -2.09 -5.22
CA LEU A 60 -25.15 -1.11 -5.78
C LEU A 60 -25.47 -1.37 -7.27
N MET A 61 -25.02 -2.49 -7.83
CA MET A 61 -25.20 -2.83 -9.25
C MET A 61 -26.48 -3.63 -9.55
N GLU A 62 -27.42 -3.72 -8.60
CA GLU A 62 -28.81 -4.04 -8.91
C GLU A 62 -29.59 -2.72 -9.08
N GLU A 63 -29.94 -2.43 -10.34
CA GLU A 63 -30.88 -1.39 -10.83
C GLU A 63 -30.46 0.09 -10.72
N ASN A 64 -29.72 0.52 -11.75
CA ASN A 64 -29.68 1.86 -12.37
C ASN A 64 -28.32 2.56 -12.36
N CYS A 65 -27.76 2.69 -13.57
CA CYS A 65 -26.68 3.62 -13.87
C CYS A 65 -27.14 5.07 -13.67
N GLN A 66 -26.99 5.60 -12.46
CA GLN A 66 -26.93 7.04 -12.24
C GLN A 66 -25.61 7.39 -11.58
N VAL A 67 -24.84 8.23 -12.28
CA VAL A 67 -23.65 8.89 -11.74
C VAL A 67 -24.12 9.80 -10.61
N LEU A 68 -23.99 9.33 -9.37
CA LEU A 68 -24.28 10.11 -8.18
C LEU A 68 -22.98 10.70 -7.63
N ASP A 69 -22.76 11.98 -7.92
CA ASP A 69 -21.99 12.87 -7.05
C ASP A 69 -22.82 13.11 -5.77
N GLN A 70 -22.80 12.18 -4.81
CA GLN A 70 -23.13 12.42 -3.40
C GLN A 70 -22.96 11.18 -2.50
N SER A 71 -22.48 11.47 -1.28
CA SER A 71 -22.27 10.56 -0.15
C SER A 71 -23.48 9.65 0.13
N PRO A 72 -23.32 8.32 0.14
CA PRO A 72 -24.37 7.41 0.57
C PRO A 72 -24.26 7.11 2.07
N GLU A 73 -25.20 7.64 2.86
CA GLU A 73 -25.40 7.31 4.29
C GLU A 73 -25.83 5.85 4.55
N ASN A 74 -25.78 4.97 3.54
CA ASN A 74 -26.08 3.53 3.69
C ASN A 74 -24.96 2.62 3.14
N SER A 75 -23.72 3.12 2.98
CA SER A 75 -22.57 2.24 2.80
C SER A 75 -22.04 1.79 4.16
N THR A 76 -21.87 0.49 4.36
CA THR A 76 -21.18 -0.11 5.53
C THR A 76 -19.70 0.32 5.66
N MET A 77 -19.25 1.22 4.78
CA MET A 77 -17.90 1.73 4.66
C MET A 77 -17.91 3.22 5.01
N ASN A 78 -17.02 3.63 5.92
CA ASN A 78 -16.85 5.03 6.25
C ASN A 78 -15.79 5.63 5.32
N SER A 79 -16.16 6.65 4.55
CA SER A 79 -15.20 7.40 3.74
C SER A 79 -15.21 8.87 4.14
N ARG A 80 -14.01 9.46 4.29
CA ARG A 80 -13.82 10.88 4.54
C ARG A 80 -12.80 11.40 3.54
N GLN A 81 -13.21 12.36 2.73
CA GLN A 81 -12.34 13.02 1.77
C GLN A 81 -12.17 14.49 2.19
N GLY A 82 -10.96 14.82 2.66
CA GLY A 82 -10.49 16.18 2.86
C GLY A 82 -9.64 16.65 1.68
N ILE A 83 -9.25 17.92 1.71
CA ILE A 83 -8.46 18.57 0.64
C ILE A 83 -7.14 17.83 0.36
N ASN A 84 -6.49 17.29 1.41
CA ASN A 84 -5.21 16.58 1.30
C ASN A 84 -5.25 15.17 1.90
N LYS A 85 -6.41 14.67 2.34
CA LYS A 85 -6.48 13.39 3.04
C LYS A 85 -7.68 12.57 2.58
N ILE A 86 -7.46 11.28 2.36
CA ILE A 86 -8.50 10.30 2.07
C ILE A 86 -8.42 9.24 3.15
N GLU A 87 -9.52 9.02 3.85
CA GLU A 87 -9.66 7.91 4.79
C GLU A 87 -10.83 7.04 4.35
N VAL A 88 -10.59 5.74 4.27
CA VAL A 88 -11.62 4.76 3.97
C VAL A 88 -11.46 3.58 4.91
N SER A 89 -12.56 3.14 5.53
CA SER A 89 -12.56 1.95 6.39
C SER A 89 -13.81 1.12 6.19
N ASP A 90 -13.65 -0.20 6.24
CA ASP A 90 -14.76 -1.14 6.22
C ASP A 90 -15.04 -1.71 7.63
N GLN A 91 -16.20 -2.35 7.76
CA GLN A 91 -16.61 -3.06 8.97
C GLN A 91 -15.86 -4.38 9.19
N LYS A 92 -15.10 -4.86 8.21
CA LYS A 92 -14.23 -6.04 8.34
C LYS A 92 -12.87 -5.68 8.95
N GLY A 93 -12.66 -4.44 9.34
CA GLY A 93 -11.46 -4.00 10.05
C GLY A 93 -10.28 -3.71 9.13
N VAL A 94 -10.54 -3.39 7.87
CA VAL A 94 -9.52 -2.90 6.93
C VAL A 94 -9.71 -1.40 6.77
N SER A 95 -8.62 -0.64 6.88
CA SER A 95 -8.65 0.79 6.66
C SER A 95 -7.44 1.29 5.89
N VAL A 96 -7.67 2.29 5.06
CA VAL A 96 -6.65 2.96 4.26
C VAL A 96 -6.77 4.46 4.47
N SER A 97 -5.67 5.08 4.88
CA SER A 97 -5.54 6.52 5.04
C SER A 97 -4.39 7.02 4.17
N CYS A 98 -4.68 7.88 3.21
CA CYS A 98 -3.67 8.55 2.39
C CYS A 98 -3.65 10.04 2.68
N ASP A 99 -2.49 10.55 3.08
CA ASP A 99 -2.21 11.96 3.26
C ASP A 99 -1.31 12.46 2.10
N PHE A 100 -1.90 13.24 1.21
CA PHE A 100 -1.25 13.83 0.04
C PHE A 100 -0.37 15.04 0.37
N GLN A 101 -0.39 15.54 1.60
CA GLN A 101 0.59 16.54 2.04
C GLN A 101 1.96 15.88 2.28
N TYR A 102 1.96 14.63 2.75
CA TYR A 102 3.17 13.89 3.11
C TYR A 102 3.52 12.75 2.16
N ASP A 103 2.76 12.59 1.06
CA ASP A 103 2.88 11.45 0.13
C ASP A 103 2.85 10.08 0.86
N LEU A 104 2.06 9.99 1.93
CA LEU A 104 2.01 8.84 2.82
C LEU A 104 0.64 8.16 2.75
N CYS A 105 0.65 6.86 2.43
CA CYS A 105 -0.53 6.01 2.59
C CYS A 105 -0.25 4.96 3.65
N THR A 106 -1.20 4.78 4.56
CA THR A 106 -1.17 3.80 5.64
C THR A 106 -2.32 2.83 5.45
N VAL A 107 -2.00 1.53 5.54
CA VAL A 107 -2.99 0.46 5.64
C VAL A 107 -2.99 0.01 7.10
N THR A 108 -4.17 -0.11 7.69
CA THR A 108 -4.33 -0.62 9.05
C THR A 108 -5.34 -1.75 9.04
N LEU A 109 -4.91 -2.88 9.60
CA LEU A 109 -5.70 -4.09 9.74
C LEU A 109 -6.06 -4.29 11.22
N ALA A 110 -7.30 -4.66 11.49
CA ALA A 110 -7.74 -5.06 12.81
C ALA A 110 -7.05 -6.37 13.25
N GLY A 111 -6.96 -6.59 14.56
CA GLY A 111 -6.17 -7.68 15.14
C GLY A 111 -6.57 -9.09 14.67
N TRP A 112 -7.81 -9.31 14.23
CA TRP A 112 -8.23 -10.60 13.67
C TRP A 112 -7.67 -10.91 12.28
N HIS A 113 -7.01 -9.96 11.63
CA HIS A 113 -6.24 -10.16 10.39
C HIS A 113 -4.76 -10.50 10.65
N HIS A 114 -4.40 -10.83 11.89
CA HIS A 114 -3.06 -11.26 12.23
C HIS A 114 -2.69 -12.56 11.49
N GLY A 115 -1.54 -12.56 10.81
CA GLY A 115 -1.00 -13.74 10.13
C GLY A 115 -1.74 -14.21 8.86
N VAL A 116 -2.76 -13.49 8.38
CA VAL A 116 -3.50 -13.89 7.15
C VAL A 116 -3.08 -13.11 5.91
N SER A 117 -2.30 -12.04 6.08
CA SER A 117 -1.80 -11.20 5.01
C SER A 117 -0.53 -11.80 4.41
N ALA A 118 -0.34 -11.69 3.10
CA ALA A 118 0.99 -11.83 2.49
C ALA A 118 1.17 -10.83 1.34
N GLY A 119 2.41 -10.45 1.08
CA GLY A 119 2.79 -9.49 0.06
C GLY A 119 4.07 -8.75 0.46
N LEU A 120 4.31 -7.59 -0.16
CA LEU A 120 5.43 -6.74 0.23
C LEU A 120 5.34 -6.24 1.69
N PHE A 121 4.14 -6.07 2.25
CA PHE A 121 3.95 -5.71 3.67
C PHE A 121 4.14 -6.90 4.64
N GLY A 122 4.66 -8.03 4.15
CA GLY A 122 4.96 -9.20 4.98
C GLY A 122 3.73 -10.02 5.34
N THR A 123 3.91 -10.85 6.36
CA THR A 123 2.96 -11.86 6.87
C THR A 123 1.97 -11.30 7.90
N ASN A 124 2.26 -10.13 8.48
CA ASN A 124 1.48 -9.52 9.55
C ASN A 124 1.29 -10.45 10.78
N ASP A 125 2.25 -11.32 11.07
CA ASP A 125 2.24 -12.25 12.22
C ASP A 125 3.21 -11.83 13.35
N ASN A 126 3.81 -10.64 13.24
CA ASN A 126 4.78 -10.10 14.20
C ASN A 126 6.07 -10.97 14.32
N GLU A 127 6.40 -11.77 13.30
CA GLU A 127 7.65 -12.52 13.21
C GLU A 127 8.60 -11.88 12.17
N ALA A 128 9.60 -11.15 12.65
CA ALA A 128 10.55 -10.48 11.77
C ALA A 128 11.37 -11.46 10.90
N GLY A 129 11.54 -12.71 11.34
CA GLY A 129 12.30 -13.74 10.64
C GLY A 129 11.67 -14.23 9.34
N ASN A 130 10.37 -13.98 9.10
CA ASN A 130 9.64 -14.50 7.95
C ASN A 130 9.07 -13.40 7.03
N GLU A 131 9.43 -12.14 7.28
CA GLU A 131 8.92 -10.96 6.57
C GLU A 131 9.16 -11.02 5.06
N TRP A 132 10.22 -11.72 4.63
CA TRP A 132 10.59 -11.88 3.21
C TRP A 132 10.11 -13.21 2.62
N MET A 133 8.89 -13.61 2.97
CA MET A 133 8.18 -14.71 2.33
C MET A 133 7.84 -14.37 0.88
N VAL A 134 8.13 -15.28 -0.05
CA VAL A 134 7.78 -15.16 -1.47
C VAL A 134 6.52 -15.98 -1.77
N PRO A 135 5.85 -15.82 -2.94
CA PRO A 135 4.53 -16.42 -3.19
C PRO A 135 4.43 -17.95 -3.10
N ASN A 136 5.55 -18.67 -3.23
CA ASN A 136 5.58 -20.13 -3.07
C ASN A 136 5.69 -20.57 -1.59
N GLY A 137 5.68 -19.64 -0.63
CA GLY A 137 5.81 -19.90 0.80
C GLY A 137 7.24 -20.08 1.31
N SER A 138 8.25 -20.04 0.42
CA SER A 138 9.65 -20.01 0.84
C SER A 138 10.09 -18.60 1.26
N PHE A 139 11.25 -18.50 1.89
CA PHE A 139 11.84 -17.23 2.32
C PHE A 139 13.12 -16.96 1.54
N THR A 140 13.40 -15.68 1.30
CA THR A 140 14.65 -15.21 0.69
C THR A 140 15.34 -14.22 1.61
N ASP A 141 16.66 -14.15 1.53
CA ASP A 141 17.51 -13.11 2.15
C ASP A 141 17.86 -11.99 1.17
N ASN A 142 17.30 -12.03 -0.05
CA ASN A 142 17.55 -11.07 -1.10
C ASN A 142 16.32 -10.17 -1.33
N VAL A 143 16.41 -8.92 -0.87
CA VAL A 143 15.35 -7.91 -1.04
C VAL A 143 14.91 -7.72 -2.49
N LYS A 144 15.82 -7.89 -3.45
CA LYS A 144 15.51 -7.77 -4.88
C LYS A 144 14.68 -8.95 -5.35
N GLU A 145 15.02 -10.17 -4.93
CA GLU A 145 14.23 -11.36 -5.22
C GLU A 145 12.84 -11.25 -4.58
N PHE A 146 12.78 -10.88 -3.29
CA PHE A 146 11.54 -10.65 -2.57
C PHE A 146 10.64 -9.66 -3.31
N THR A 147 11.13 -8.45 -3.59
CA THR A 147 10.35 -7.41 -4.27
C THR A 147 9.93 -7.78 -5.70
N GLN A 148 10.70 -8.60 -6.40
CA GLN A 148 10.39 -9.08 -7.74
C GLN A 148 9.34 -10.19 -7.74
N SER A 149 9.38 -11.08 -6.75
CA SER A 149 8.46 -12.21 -6.64
C SER A 149 7.00 -11.77 -6.49
N TRP A 150 6.76 -10.60 -5.89
CA TRP A 150 5.44 -10.02 -5.67
C TRP A 150 4.94 -9.11 -6.80
N GLN A 151 5.60 -9.09 -7.96
CA GLN A 151 5.11 -8.35 -9.14
C GLN A 151 3.85 -9.01 -9.72
N VAL A 152 2.86 -8.19 -10.08
CA VAL A 152 1.65 -8.64 -10.79
C VAL A 152 1.79 -8.37 -12.28
N ASN A 153 1.37 -9.34 -13.11
CA ASN A 153 1.53 -9.38 -14.57
C ASN A 153 2.98 -9.51 -15.07
N LYS A 154 3.14 -9.90 -16.35
CA LYS A 154 4.46 -10.01 -16.99
C LYS A 154 5.04 -8.62 -17.23
N CYS A 155 5.85 -8.16 -16.30
CA CYS A 155 6.57 -6.89 -16.42
C CYS A 155 8.02 -7.12 -16.86
N SER A 156 8.52 -6.28 -17.76
CA SER A 156 9.91 -6.34 -18.22
C SER A 156 10.85 -5.75 -17.18
N LEU A 157 11.82 -6.55 -16.74
CA LEU A 157 12.80 -6.18 -15.75
C LEU A 157 13.70 -5.05 -16.27
N VAL A 158 13.47 -3.82 -15.82
CA VAL A 158 14.45 -2.74 -16.00
C VAL A 158 15.36 -2.78 -14.79
N GLN A 159 16.56 -3.36 -14.94
CA GLN A 159 17.59 -3.23 -13.93
C GLN A 159 18.02 -1.76 -13.84
N LYS A 160 17.62 -1.07 -12.78
CA LYS A 160 18.27 0.19 -12.42
C LYS A 160 19.56 -0.13 -11.68
N LYS A 161 20.67 0.43 -12.15
CA LYS A 161 21.86 0.56 -11.33
C LYS A 161 21.56 1.62 -10.28
N GLU A 162 21.58 1.23 -9.01
CA GLU A 162 21.52 2.17 -7.90
C GLU A 162 22.73 3.12 -8.02
N LYS A 163 22.46 4.42 -8.07
CA LYS A 163 23.52 5.41 -7.94
C LYS A 163 23.77 5.62 -6.45
N PRO A 164 25.01 5.53 -5.96
CA PRO A 164 25.32 5.88 -4.59
C PRO A 164 24.83 7.30 -4.33
N CYS A 165 24.09 7.52 -3.25
CA CYS A 165 23.75 8.87 -2.82
C CYS A 165 25.06 9.60 -2.48
N PRO A 166 25.37 10.74 -3.14
CA PRO A 166 26.52 11.53 -2.75
C PRO A 166 26.28 12.08 -1.34
N ILE A 167 27.26 11.86 -0.47
CA ILE A 167 27.29 12.35 0.91
C ILE A 167 27.14 13.88 0.85
N THR A 168 25.98 14.38 1.24
CA THR A 168 25.68 15.82 1.24
C THR A 168 25.24 16.24 2.65
N ALA A 169 25.33 17.53 2.95
CA ALA A 169 25.05 18.21 4.23
C ALA A 169 23.81 17.73 5.04
N LYS A 170 22.85 17.04 4.41
CA LYS A 170 21.68 16.42 5.07
C LYS A 170 22.04 15.26 6.01
N GLN A 171 23.18 14.60 5.85
CA GLN A 171 23.60 13.53 6.77
C GLN A 171 23.83 14.03 8.20
N ASN A 172 24.38 15.24 8.38
CA ASN A 172 24.64 15.78 9.71
C ASN A 172 23.36 15.93 10.53
N ILE A 173 22.27 16.34 9.87
CA ILE A 173 20.96 16.44 10.52
C ILE A 173 20.44 15.04 10.90
N CYS A 174 20.54 14.06 10.01
CA CYS A 174 20.13 12.69 10.31
C CYS A 174 20.92 12.10 11.50
N LYS A 175 22.22 12.39 11.61
CA LYS A 175 23.05 11.94 12.74
C LYS A 175 22.57 12.51 14.07
N VAL A 176 22.29 13.81 14.13
CA VAL A 176 21.73 14.46 15.33
C VAL A 176 20.42 13.80 15.75
N PHE A 177 19.57 13.44 14.79
CA PHE A 177 18.27 12.84 15.08
C PHE A 177 18.29 11.33 15.33
N PHE A 178 19.24 10.55 14.84
CA PHE A 178 19.16 9.07 14.93
C PHE A 178 20.41 8.39 15.51
N GLU A 179 21.54 9.08 15.57
CA GLU A 179 22.82 8.49 16.02
C GLU A 179 23.31 9.12 17.35
N GLU A 180 22.98 10.38 17.63
CA GLU A 180 23.48 11.06 18.82
C GLU A 180 22.82 10.56 20.13
N PRO A 181 23.59 10.48 21.24
CA PRO A 181 23.09 10.02 22.53
C PRO A 181 21.94 10.86 23.12
N HIS A 182 21.86 12.12 22.72
CA HIS A 182 20.85 13.08 23.19
C HIS A 182 19.67 13.23 22.21
N SER A 183 19.59 12.37 21.19
CA SER A 183 18.44 12.39 20.31
C SER A 183 17.17 12.05 21.07
N LEU A 184 16.10 12.81 20.81
CA LEU A 184 14.75 12.55 21.31
C LEU A 184 14.07 11.37 20.59
N LEU A 185 14.67 10.82 19.54
CA LEU A 185 14.10 9.77 18.69
C LEU A 185 14.81 8.41 18.85
N ARG A 186 15.76 8.30 19.79
CA ARG A 186 16.45 7.05 20.11
C ARG A 186 15.80 6.31 21.27
#